data_AF-A0A212FNI6-F1
#
_entry.id   AF-A0A212FNI6-F1
#
_cell.length_a   1.000
_cell.length_b   1.000
_cell.length_c   1.000
_cell.angle_alpha   90.00
_cell.angle_beta   90.00
_cell.angle_gamma   90.00
#
_symmetry.space_group_name_H-M   'P 1'
#
loop_
_entity.id
_entity.type
_entity.pdbx_description
1 polymer ?
#
loop_
_entity_poly.entity_id
_entity_poly.type
_entity_poly.pdbx_seq_one_letter_code
_entity_poly.pdbx_strand_id
1 'polypeptide(L)'
;MSTLSNGSLDSLDQRVYLEKATERLLSFLHPEPTIYYTHNPAILFWTFTSLRIHNNFKLVVLSEWFRTESSLPEDIAKERLVWELVLNVIIQSKDRTISANCMEALNIIIEDGSDADKEEFASLTWGLLPEVLSKALIDSHDALLDTNITYILDIATSHPPTQIEQSICIKVAVFITTLFTKYDYEYVCLKLCLILLGMSKEESDNKVSLTYINREGFLSRVLSSIGSSDDGVSYAAVELLTYIVYNFTKNNYQPTSVLEIQTDVIINYLRQDCDNERSTSLLQLIYMIFNSGGNTPLVLNYNFYTNPSENLNYNGLRALMFRVQMMLCSRDSKNQSPTGWKTLSSIFKYAISYKNDPKLVATLTSQPWTHTLIRFQLTQNITQEFLTFTKNWLTLLKITIKKNRDVTKYYISKHSLIYRTLTLLKNNLNGDDLKDSKKEVLVIVNDIKECGRGRD
;
A
#
# COMPACT_ATOMS: atom_id res chain seq x y z
N MET A 1 -42.91 -5.70 -29.61
CA MET A 1 -41.53 -6.23 -29.71
C MET A 1 -41.04 -6.75 -28.35
N SER A 2 -41.25 -6.02 -27.24
CA SER A 2 -40.96 -6.50 -25.86
C SER A 2 -41.74 -7.74 -25.42
N THR A 3 -42.91 -8.02 -26.01
CA THR A 3 -43.72 -9.21 -25.73
C THR A 3 -43.37 -10.44 -26.57
N LEU A 4 -42.43 -10.32 -27.52
CA LEU A 4 -42.21 -11.34 -28.56
C LEU A 4 -40.86 -12.06 -28.46
N SER A 5 -39.94 -11.63 -27.59
CA SER A 5 -38.60 -12.22 -27.55
C SER A 5 -38.44 -13.36 -26.55
N ASN A 6 -39.24 -13.39 -25.46
CA ASN A 6 -39.14 -14.43 -24.41
C ASN A 6 -40.49 -15.05 -23.97
N GLY A 7 -41.61 -14.67 -24.58
CA GLY A 7 -42.89 -15.38 -24.36
C GLY A 7 -42.86 -16.78 -24.97
N SER A 8 -43.54 -17.75 -24.36
CA SER A 8 -43.77 -19.05 -25.00
C SER A 8 -44.53 -18.82 -26.31
N LEU A 9 -43.82 -18.81 -27.43
CA LEU A 9 -44.44 -18.71 -28.75
C LEU A 9 -45.23 -20.00 -28.97
N ASP A 10 -46.55 -19.88 -28.92
CA ASP A 10 -47.52 -20.99 -28.96
C ASP A 10 -47.58 -21.70 -30.33
N SER A 11 -46.98 -21.13 -31.37
CA SER A 11 -46.96 -21.69 -32.73
C SER A 11 -45.61 -21.59 -33.43
N LEU A 12 -45.30 -22.59 -34.27
CA LEU A 12 -44.09 -22.65 -35.09
C LEU A 12 -44.01 -21.50 -36.10
N ASP A 13 -45.14 -21.10 -36.67
CA ASP A 13 -45.20 -20.05 -37.70
C ASP A 13 -44.78 -18.67 -37.16
N GLN A 14 -45.15 -18.36 -35.91
CA GLN A 14 -44.72 -17.12 -35.25
C GLN A 14 -43.19 -17.12 -35.02
N ARG A 15 -42.60 -18.27 -34.70
CA ARG A 15 -41.14 -18.39 -34.53
C ARG A 15 -40.42 -18.13 -35.85
N VAL A 16 -40.88 -18.74 -36.94
CA VAL A 16 -40.30 -18.58 -38.29
C VAL A 16 -40.46 -17.15 -38.80
N TYR A 17 -41.61 -16.51 -38.56
CA TYR A 17 -41.80 -15.10 -38.94
C TYR A 17 -40.83 -14.18 -38.19
N LEU A 18 -40.66 -14.40 -36.89
CA LEU A 18 -39.73 -13.62 -36.07
C LEU A 18 -38.27 -13.88 -36.46
N GLU A 19 -37.90 -15.09 -36.87
CA GLU A 19 -36.56 -15.40 -37.43
C GLU A 19 -36.29 -14.59 -38.69
N LYS A 20 -37.21 -14.66 -39.67
CA LYS A 20 -37.05 -13.91 -40.92
C LYS A 20 -37.04 -12.40 -40.71
N ALA A 21 -37.82 -11.89 -39.76
CA ALA A 21 -37.81 -10.47 -39.40
C ALA A 21 -36.47 -10.05 -38.76
N THR A 22 -35.95 -10.86 -37.83
CA THR A 22 -34.65 -10.62 -37.19
C THR A 22 -33.51 -10.68 -38.21
N GLU A 23 -33.48 -11.69 -39.09
CA GLU A 23 -32.47 -11.79 -40.16
C GLU A 23 -32.51 -10.60 -41.12
N ARG A 24 -33.70 -10.09 -41.46
CA ARG A 24 -33.87 -8.89 -42.29
C ARG A 24 -33.35 -7.63 -41.60
N LEU A 25 -33.64 -7.46 -40.31
CA LEU A 25 -33.13 -6.32 -39.54
C LEU A 25 -31.62 -6.38 -39.36
N LEU A 26 -31.08 -7.57 -39.07
CA LEU A 26 -29.64 -7.79 -39.01
C LEU A 26 -28.99 -7.49 -40.36
N SER A 27 -29.48 -8.04 -41.46
CA SER A 27 -28.92 -7.77 -42.80
C SER A 27 -29.05 -6.30 -43.24
N PHE A 28 -30.02 -5.56 -42.72
CA PHE A 28 -30.13 -4.11 -42.95
C PHE A 28 -29.08 -3.31 -42.15
N LEU A 29 -28.86 -3.67 -40.88
CA LEU A 29 -27.95 -2.94 -40.00
C LEU A 29 -26.48 -3.36 -40.16
N HIS A 30 -26.20 -4.63 -40.45
CA HIS A 30 -24.87 -5.23 -40.46
C HIS A 30 -23.93 -4.86 -41.64
N PRO A 31 -24.32 -4.15 -42.72
CA PRO A 31 -23.34 -3.61 -43.67
C PRO A 31 -22.50 -2.51 -43.01
N GLU A 32 -23.15 -1.53 -42.39
CA GLU A 32 -22.53 -0.37 -41.71
C GLU A 32 -23.47 0.17 -40.61
N PRO A 33 -23.45 -0.42 -39.40
CA PRO A 33 -24.37 -0.04 -38.32
C PRO A 33 -24.28 1.45 -37.95
N THR A 34 -23.09 2.05 -38.09
CA THR A 34 -22.82 3.48 -37.87
C THR A 34 -23.63 4.42 -38.77
N ILE A 35 -24.06 3.93 -39.93
CA ILE A 35 -24.82 4.73 -40.92
C ILE A 35 -26.32 4.48 -40.78
N TYR A 36 -26.70 3.23 -40.50
CA TYR A 36 -28.11 2.82 -40.51
C TYR A 36 -28.78 2.84 -39.13
N TYR A 37 -28.01 3.01 -38.06
CA TYR A 37 -28.57 3.16 -36.72
C TYR A 37 -29.23 4.52 -36.54
N THR A 38 -30.56 4.53 -36.34
CA THR A 38 -31.36 5.76 -36.25
C THR A 38 -31.57 6.25 -34.82
N HIS A 39 -30.74 5.83 -33.87
CA HIS A 39 -30.86 6.16 -32.44
C HIS A 39 -32.28 5.93 -31.86
N ASN A 40 -32.89 4.79 -32.20
CA ASN A 40 -34.23 4.45 -31.72
C ASN A 40 -34.13 3.46 -30.55
N PRO A 41 -34.67 3.78 -29.35
CA PRO A 41 -34.64 2.88 -28.19
C PRO A 41 -35.23 1.50 -28.47
N ALA A 42 -36.20 1.38 -29.39
CA ALA A 42 -36.79 0.10 -29.75
C ALA A 42 -35.76 -0.88 -30.37
N ILE A 43 -34.75 -0.36 -31.07
CA ILE A 43 -33.65 -1.17 -31.63
C ILE A 43 -32.77 -1.69 -30.50
N LEU A 44 -32.45 -0.84 -29.52
CA LEU A 44 -31.69 -1.22 -28.32
C LEU A 44 -32.45 -2.33 -27.55
N PHE A 45 -33.71 -2.09 -27.21
CA PHE A 45 -34.55 -3.07 -26.51
C PHE A 45 -34.67 -4.40 -27.27
N TRP A 46 -34.94 -4.37 -28.58
CA TRP A 46 -34.99 -5.59 -29.39
C TRP A 46 -33.65 -6.35 -29.39
N THR A 47 -32.54 -5.60 -29.46
CA THR A 47 -31.18 -6.15 -29.49
C THR A 47 -30.86 -6.91 -28.20
N PHE A 48 -31.20 -6.36 -27.05
CA PHE A 48 -30.88 -6.96 -25.75
C PHE A 48 -31.89 -8.02 -25.30
N THR A 49 -33.16 -7.85 -25.64
CA THR A 49 -34.21 -8.83 -25.28
C THR A 49 -34.22 -10.08 -26.16
N SER A 50 -33.50 -10.11 -27.29
CA SER A 50 -33.41 -11.26 -28.18
C SER A 50 -32.20 -12.14 -27.87
N LEU A 51 -32.46 -13.42 -27.57
CA LEU A 51 -31.41 -14.45 -27.41
C LEU A 51 -30.71 -14.82 -28.72
N ARG A 52 -31.29 -14.45 -29.87
CA ARG A 52 -30.83 -14.85 -31.21
C ARG A 52 -29.76 -13.92 -31.78
N ILE A 53 -29.61 -12.75 -31.18
CA ILE A 53 -28.69 -11.73 -31.66
C ILE A 53 -27.32 -11.98 -31.03
N HIS A 54 -26.29 -12.10 -31.88
CA HIS A 54 -24.92 -12.32 -31.43
C HIS A 54 -24.36 -11.10 -30.69
N ASN A 55 -23.52 -11.35 -29.68
CA ASN A 55 -22.90 -10.31 -28.86
C ASN A 55 -22.12 -9.27 -29.67
N ASN A 56 -21.50 -9.65 -30.79
CA ASN A 56 -20.80 -8.70 -31.67
C ASN A 56 -21.75 -7.61 -32.19
N PHE A 57 -22.97 -8.00 -32.57
CA PHE A 57 -23.97 -7.04 -33.03
C PHE A 57 -24.49 -6.18 -31.86
N LYS A 58 -24.71 -6.80 -30.69
CA LYS A 58 -25.10 -6.07 -29.47
C LYS A 58 -24.08 -4.99 -29.10
N LEU A 59 -22.79 -5.32 -29.18
CA LEU A 59 -21.67 -4.41 -28.91
C LEU A 59 -21.68 -3.20 -29.86
N VAL A 60 -21.91 -3.42 -31.14
CA VAL A 60 -21.97 -2.32 -32.12
C VAL A 60 -23.17 -1.41 -31.87
N VAL A 61 -24.37 -1.98 -31.67
CA VAL A 61 -25.57 -1.19 -31.34
C VAL A 61 -25.37 -0.37 -30.07
N LEU A 62 -24.75 -0.98 -29.05
CA LEU A 62 -24.44 -0.31 -27.78
C LEU A 62 -23.42 0.82 -27.96
N SER A 63 -22.39 0.62 -28.78
CA SER A 63 -21.41 1.66 -29.12
C SER A 63 -22.06 2.86 -29.80
N GLU A 64 -22.99 2.61 -30.73
CA GLU A 64 -23.72 3.66 -31.43
C GLU A 64 -24.70 4.40 -30.51
N TRP A 65 -25.33 3.70 -29.56
CA TRP A 65 -26.13 4.34 -28.52
C TRP A 65 -25.29 5.32 -27.69
N PHE A 66 -24.13 4.87 -27.20
CA PHE A 66 -23.23 5.71 -26.40
C PHE A 66 -22.51 6.80 -27.18
N ARG A 67 -22.58 6.81 -28.52
CA ARG A 67 -22.14 7.98 -29.29
C ARG A 67 -23.01 9.21 -28.98
N THR A 68 -24.27 9.00 -28.59
CA THR A 68 -25.24 10.09 -28.38
C THR A 68 -25.66 10.23 -26.92
N GLU A 69 -25.88 9.12 -26.21
CA GLU A 69 -26.43 9.11 -24.84
C GLU A 69 -25.37 8.71 -23.82
N SER A 70 -25.51 9.20 -22.58
CA SER A 70 -24.66 8.83 -21.44
C SER A 70 -25.38 7.94 -20.41
N SER A 71 -26.54 7.38 -20.75
CA SER A 71 -27.33 6.54 -19.85
C SER A 71 -27.97 5.35 -20.58
N LEU A 72 -28.39 4.33 -19.82
CA LEU A 72 -29.12 3.17 -20.32
C LEU A 72 -30.52 3.10 -19.69
N PRO A 73 -31.53 2.61 -20.42
CA PRO A 73 -32.84 2.34 -19.84
C PRO A 73 -32.76 1.33 -18.68
N GLU A 74 -33.47 1.59 -17.58
CA GLU A 74 -33.42 0.79 -16.33
C GLU A 74 -33.66 -0.71 -16.55
N ASP A 75 -34.56 -1.06 -17.47
CA ASP A 75 -34.92 -2.44 -17.80
C ASP A 75 -33.74 -3.24 -18.39
N ILE A 76 -32.81 -2.56 -19.06
CA ILE A 76 -31.63 -3.15 -19.70
C ILE A 76 -30.42 -3.02 -18.75
N ALA A 77 -30.33 -1.89 -18.04
CA ALA A 77 -29.18 -1.52 -17.21
C ALA A 77 -28.86 -2.51 -16.08
N LYS A 78 -29.79 -3.39 -15.70
CA LYS A 78 -29.62 -4.38 -14.61
C LYS A 78 -29.12 -5.75 -15.09
N GLU A 79 -29.01 -5.97 -16.39
CA GLU A 79 -28.59 -7.28 -16.90
C GLU A 79 -27.06 -7.41 -16.88
N ARG A 80 -26.54 -8.50 -16.28
CA ARG A 80 -25.10 -8.81 -16.25
C ARG A 80 -24.43 -8.77 -17.64
N LEU A 81 -25.10 -9.29 -18.66
CA LEU A 81 -24.59 -9.29 -20.05
C LEU A 81 -24.36 -7.86 -20.58
N VAL A 82 -25.20 -6.91 -20.15
CA VAL A 82 -25.08 -5.51 -20.55
C VAL A 82 -23.83 -4.92 -19.93
N TRP A 83 -23.56 -5.16 -18.64
CA TRP A 83 -22.34 -4.70 -17.99
C TRP A 83 -21.08 -5.19 -18.71
N GLU A 84 -21.05 -6.47 -19.08
CA GLU A 84 -19.94 -7.07 -19.83
C GLU A 84 -19.77 -6.39 -21.20
N LEU A 85 -20.86 -6.12 -21.91
CA LEU A 85 -20.83 -5.43 -23.20
C LEU A 85 -20.38 -3.97 -23.05
N VAL A 86 -20.83 -3.24 -22.04
CA VAL A 86 -20.39 -1.84 -21.79
C VAL A 86 -18.89 -1.80 -21.50
N LEU A 87 -18.39 -2.71 -20.65
CA LEU A 87 -16.94 -2.83 -20.37
C LEU A 87 -16.16 -3.15 -21.66
N ASN A 88 -16.66 -4.06 -22.49
CA ASN A 88 -16.05 -4.39 -23.78
C ASN A 88 -16.06 -3.20 -24.76
N VAL A 89 -17.12 -2.38 -24.77
CA VAL A 89 -17.14 -1.14 -25.56
C VAL A 89 -16.02 -0.20 -25.11
N ILE A 90 -15.82 -0.01 -23.81
CA ILE A 90 -14.71 0.83 -23.29
C ILE A 90 -13.35 0.25 -23.73
N ILE A 91 -13.15 -1.06 -23.63
CA ILE A 91 -11.87 -1.72 -23.97
C ILE A 91 -11.54 -1.63 -25.48
N GLN A 92 -12.56 -1.54 -26.34
CA GLN A 92 -12.41 -1.60 -27.80
C GLN A 92 -12.57 -0.24 -28.50
N SER A 93 -13.26 0.72 -27.88
CA SER A 93 -13.59 2.00 -28.48
C SER A 93 -12.35 2.85 -28.76
N LYS A 94 -12.28 3.43 -29.95
CA LYS A 94 -11.30 4.47 -30.31
C LYS A 94 -11.88 5.87 -30.18
N ASP A 95 -13.17 5.99 -29.91
CA ASP A 95 -13.87 7.26 -29.75
C ASP A 95 -13.96 7.62 -28.27
N ARG A 96 -13.36 8.76 -27.91
CA ARG A 96 -13.34 9.27 -26.53
C ARG A 96 -14.74 9.60 -26.01
N THR A 97 -15.63 10.07 -26.87
CA THR A 97 -17.00 10.42 -26.47
C THR A 97 -17.77 9.17 -26.06
N ILE A 98 -17.64 8.10 -26.85
CA ILE A 98 -18.26 6.81 -26.52
C ILE A 98 -17.73 6.30 -25.18
N SER A 99 -16.41 6.27 -24.98
CA SER A 99 -15.81 5.82 -23.72
C SER A 99 -16.27 6.65 -22.51
N ALA A 100 -16.31 7.98 -22.65
CA ALA A 100 -16.76 8.87 -21.56
C ALA A 100 -18.23 8.64 -21.21
N ASN A 101 -19.10 8.51 -22.21
CA ASN A 101 -20.52 8.23 -22.02
C ASN A 101 -20.77 6.85 -21.40
N CYS A 102 -19.99 5.83 -21.80
CA CYS A 102 -20.03 4.52 -21.15
C CYS A 102 -19.64 4.61 -19.67
N MET A 103 -18.63 5.41 -19.33
CA MET A 103 -18.19 5.60 -17.95
C MET A 103 -19.25 6.28 -17.08
N GLU A 104 -19.90 7.31 -17.61
CA GLU A 104 -21.01 7.97 -16.91
C GLU A 104 -22.17 6.98 -16.67
N ALA A 105 -22.54 6.21 -17.69
CA ALA A 105 -23.58 5.19 -17.55
C ALA A 105 -23.21 4.10 -16.54
N LEU A 106 -21.96 3.61 -16.54
CA LEU A 106 -21.50 2.62 -15.57
C LEU A 106 -21.53 3.16 -14.14
N ASN A 107 -21.10 4.40 -13.93
CA ASN A 107 -21.13 5.01 -12.60
C ASN A 107 -22.57 5.08 -12.06
N ILE A 108 -23.53 5.46 -12.90
CA ILE A 108 -24.96 5.48 -12.50
C ILE A 108 -25.44 4.05 -12.15
N ILE A 109 -25.12 3.06 -12.99
CA ILE A 109 -25.50 1.65 -12.76
C ILE A 109 -24.91 1.13 -11.44
N ILE A 110 -23.65 1.46 -11.16
CA ILE A 110 -22.97 1.04 -9.93
C ILE A 110 -23.55 1.78 -8.73
N GLU A 111 -23.80 3.09 -8.80
CA GLU A 111 -24.34 3.86 -7.68
C GLU A 111 -25.73 3.38 -7.26
N ASP A 112 -26.62 3.17 -8.23
CA ASP A 112 -28.01 2.74 -8.03
C ASP A 112 -28.16 1.22 -7.78
N GLY A 113 -27.09 0.45 -8.01
CA GLY A 113 -27.08 -1.00 -7.84
C GLY A 113 -27.18 -1.47 -6.39
N SER A 114 -27.78 -2.64 -6.19
CA SER A 114 -27.77 -3.31 -4.88
C SER A 114 -26.36 -3.80 -4.53
N ASP A 115 -26.10 -4.11 -3.26
CA ASP A 115 -24.78 -4.64 -2.84
C ASP A 115 -24.43 -5.95 -3.57
N ALA A 116 -25.43 -6.76 -3.92
CA ALA A 116 -25.23 -7.99 -4.70
C ALA A 116 -24.83 -7.68 -6.15
N ASP A 117 -25.47 -6.69 -6.77
CA ASP A 117 -25.14 -6.26 -8.14
C ASP A 117 -23.74 -5.66 -8.20
N LYS A 118 -23.37 -4.86 -7.18
CA LYS A 118 -22.03 -4.27 -7.03
C LYS A 118 -20.95 -5.35 -6.94
N GLU A 119 -21.21 -6.42 -6.17
CA GLU A 119 -20.27 -7.53 -6.02
C GLU A 119 -20.12 -8.35 -7.32
N GLU A 120 -21.24 -8.62 -8.01
CA GLU A 120 -21.20 -9.31 -9.31
C GLU A 120 -20.48 -8.47 -10.38
N PHE A 121 -20.76 -7.18 -10.43
CA PHE A 121 -20.09 -6.23 -11.32
C PHE A 121 -18.58 -6.13 -11.03
N ALA A 122 -18.19 -6.07 -9.75
CA ALA A 122 -16.80 -6.07 -9.34
C ALA A 122 -16.08 -7.35 -9.77
N SER A 123 -16.71 -8.51 -9.58
CA SER A 123 -16.19 -9.81 -10.00
C SER A 123 -15.99 -9.88 -11.53
N LEU A 124 -16.95 -9.35 -12.29
CA LEU A 124 -16.87 -9.27 -13.75
C LEU A 124 -15.71 -8.38 -14.20
N THR A 125 -15.61 -7.18 -13.62
CA THR A 125 -14.55 -6.22 -13.94
C THR A 125 -13.17 -6.83 -13.70
N TRP A 126 -12.97 -7.47 -12.55
CA TRP A 126 -11.73 -8.14 -12.21
C TRP A 126 -11.43 -9.36 -13.09
N GLY A 127 -12.46 -10.07 -13.55
CA GLY A 127 -12.33 -11.15 -14.54
C GLY A 127 -11.76 -10.69 -15.88
N LEU A 128 -12.04 -9.46 -16.29
CA LEU A 128 -11.56 -8.87 -17.55
C LEU A 128 -10.16 -8.24 -17.42
N LEU A 129 -9.70 -7.89 -16.21
CA LEU A 129 -8.41 -7.23 -15.99
C LEU A 129 -7.21 -7.94 -16.64
N PRO A 130 -7.05 -9.27 -16.58
CA PRO A 130 -5.93 -9.95 -17.24
C PRO A 130 -5.85 -9.66 -18.74
N GLU A 131 -7.00 -9.63 -19.43
CA GLU A 131 -7.06 -9.34 -20.86
C GLU A 131 -6.70 -7.88 -21.12
N VAL A 132 -7.33 -6.95 -20.40
CA VAL A 132 -7.10 -5.50 -20.52
C VAL A 132 -5.64 -5.16 -20.28
N LEU A 133 -5.04 -5.68 -19.20
CA LEU A 133 -3.65 -5.43 -18.86
C LEU A 133 -2.68 -6.09 -19.85
N SER A 134 -3.01 -7.28 -20.38
CA SER A 134 -2.19 -7.92 -21.41
C SER A 134 -2.15 -7.07 -22.69
N LYS A 135 -3.29 -6.51 -23.10
CA LYS A 135 -3.41 -5.63 -24.25
C LYS A 135 -2.64 -4.33 -24.03
N ALA A 136 -2.76 -3.73 -22.83
CA ALA A 136 -1.99 -2.55 -22.43
C ALA A 136 -0.48 -2.72 -22.64
N LEU A 137 0.05 -3.90 -22.26
CA LEU A 137 1.47 -4.20 -22.35
C LEU A 137 1.96 -4.46 -23.79
N ILE A 138 1.06 -4.88 -24.70
CA ILE A 138 1.38 -5.15 -26.11
C ILE A 138 1.26 -3.86 -26.93
N ASP A 139 0.14 -3.14 -26.77
CA ASP A 139 -0.25 -1.99 -27.59
C ASP A 139 0.18 -0.64 -26.94
N SER A 140 1.35 -0.63 -26.32
CA SER A 140 1.90 0.46 -25.48
C SER A 140 2.08 1.85 -26.12
N HIS A 141 1.69 2.02 -27.39
CA HIS A 141 1.83 3.26 -28.15
C HIS A 141 0.49 3.90 -28.53
N ASP A 142 -0.63 3.29 -28.15
CA ASP A 142 -1.96 3.83 -28.42
C ASP A 142 -2.48 4.66 -27.22
N ALA A 143 -2.32 5.98 -27.32
CA ALA A 143 -2.73 6.92 -26.27
C ALA A 143 -4.25 6.88 -25.96
N LEU A 144 -5.09 6.41 -26.89
CA LEU A 144 -6.52 6.24 -26.64
C LEU A 144 -6.78 4.97 -25.82
N LEU A 145 -6.07 3.89 -26.16
CA LEU A 145 -6.10 2.65 -25.40
C LEU A 145 -5.66 2.89 -23.94
N ASP A 146 -4.60 3.69 -23.75
CA ASP A 146 -4.10 4.09 -22.43
C ASP A 146 -5.20 4.77 -21.57
N THR A 147 -5.99 5.66 -22.17
CA THR A 147 -7.10 6.34 -21.46
C THR A 147 -8.20 5.35 -21.08
N ASN A 148 -8.60 4.45 -21.98
CA ASN A 148 -9.63 3.46 -21.68
C ASN A 148 -9.16 2.46 -20.60
N ILE A 149 -7.89 2.08 -20.62
CA ILE A 149 -7.30 1.24 -19.57
C ILE A 149 -7.36 1.95 -18.22
N THR A 150 -7.07 3.26 -18.16
CA THR A 150 -7.19 4.00 -16.88
C THR A 150 -8.58 3.93 -16.30
N TYR A 151 -9.62 4.11 -17.11
CA TYR A 151 -11.00 4.01 -16.66
C TYR A 151 -11.32 2.64 -16.05
N ILE A 152 -10.88 1.56 -16.68
CA ILE A 152 -11.09 0.20 -16.15
C ILE A 152 -10.32 -0.02 -14.85
N LEU A 153 -9.08 0.46 -14.75
CA LEU A 153 -8.30 0.34 -13.52
C LEU A 153 -8.88 1.19 -12.37
N ASP A 154 -9.40 2.38 -12.68
CA ASP A 154 -10.05 3.24 -11.69
C ASP A 154 -11.33 2.60 -11.14
N ILE A 155 -12.17 2.00 -12.01
CA ILE A 155 -13.33 1.21 -11.58
C ILE A 155 -12.87 0.05 -10.69
N ALA A 156 -11.88 -0.73 -11.13
CA ALA A 156 -11.41 -1.89 -10.39
C ALA A 156 -10.84 -1.54 -9.01
N THR A 157 -10.19 -0.38 -8.85
CA THR A 157 -9.70 0.09 -7.55
C THR A 157 -10.77 0.70 -6.66
N SER A 158 -11.86 1.21 -7.24
CA SER A 158 -12.97 1.83 -6.51
C SER A 158 -13.96 0.80 -6.01
N HIS A 159 -14.12 -0.30 -6.76
CA HIS A 159 -15.03 -1.40 -6.46
C HIS A 159 -14.29 -2.74 -6.49
N PRO A 160 -13.43 -3.02 -5.50
CA PRO A 160 -12.84 -4.35 -5.36
C PRO A 160 -13.90 -5.34 -4.88
N PRO A 161 -14.00 -6.53 -5.48
CA PRO A 161 -14.90 -7.58 -4.99
C PRO A 161 -14.40 -8.13 -3.66
N THR A 162 -15.27 -8.82 -2.93
CA THR A 162 -14.91 -9.50 -1.68
C THR A 162 -14.07 -10.75 -1.92
N GLN A 163 -14.32 -11.48 -3.01
CA GLN A 163 -13.61 -12.71 -3.37
C GLN A 163 -13.28 -12.74 -4.86
N ILE A 164 -12.09 -13.24 -5.20
CA ILE A 164 -11.63 -13.40 -6.59
C ILE A 164 -10.92 -14.73 -6.71
N GLU A 165 -11.10 -15.41 -7.84
CA GLU A 165 -10.27 -16.56 -8.16
C GLU A 165 -8.78 -16.21 -8.12
N GLN A 166 -8.05 -16.96 -7.32
CA GLN A 166 -6.63 -16.80 -7.13
C GLN A 166 -5.81 -16.76 -8.45
N SER A 167 -6.26 -17.49 -9.49
CA SER A 167 -5.62 -17.51 -10.80
C SER A 167 -5.62 -16.13 -11.48
N ILE A 168 -6.69 -15.35 -11.27
CA ILE A 168 -6.85 -13.98 -11.76
C ILE A 168 -5.93 -13.07 -10.95
N CYS A 169 -5.95 -13.16 -9.62
CA CYS A 169 -5.09 -12.35 -8.75
C CYS A 169 -3.61 -12.45 -9.12
N ILE A 170 -3.10 -13.66 -9.40
CA ILE A 170 -1.71 -13.87 -9.80
C ILE A 170 -1.42 -13.26 -11.18
N LYS A 171 -2.31 -13.47 -12.17
CA LYS A 171 -2.13 -12.90 -13.51
C LYS A 171 -2.11 -11.37 -13.46
N VAL A 172 -3.06 -10.78 -12.75
CA VAL A 172 -3.14 -9.33 -12.55
C VAL A 172 -1.89 -8.82 -11.84
N ALA A 173 -1.42 -9.49 -10.78
CA ALA A 173 -0.16 -9.15 -10.10
C ALA A 173 1.05 -9.11 -11.06
N VAL A 174 1.21 -10.14 -11.92
CA VAL A 174 2.29 -10.20 -12.90
C VAL A 174 2.23 -9.04 -13.89
N PHE A 175 1.03 -8.73 -14.41
CA PHE A 175 0.89 -7.65 -15.37
C PHE A 175 1.08 -6.27 -14.75
N ILE A 176 0.51 -6.01 -13.56
CA ILE A 176 0.66 -4.73 -12.87
C ILE A 176 2.13 -4.45 -12.51
N THR A 177 2.85 -5.45 -12.01
CA THR A 177 4.29 -5.24 -11.73
C THR A 177 5.10 -4.90 -12.98
N THR A 178 4.67 -5.36 -14.15
CA THR A 178 5.28 -4.99 -15.44
C THR A 178 4.84 -3.60 -15.89
N LEU A 179 3.55 -3.28 -15.77
CA LEU A 179 2.98 -1.99 -16.14
C LEU A 179 3.60 -0.85 -15.30
N PHE A 180 3.72 -1.06 -13.99
CA PHE A 180 4.28 -0.08 -13.05
C PHE A 180 5.72 0.33 -13.39
N THR A 181 6.49 -0.54 -14.06
CA THR A 181 7.86 -0.21 -14.49
C THR A 181 7.92 0.63 -15.77
N LYS A 182 6.81 0.79 -16.49
CA LYS A 182 6.76 1.37 -17.83
C LYS A 182 5.90 2.64 -17.97
N TYR A 183 4.95 2.88 -17.06
CA TYR A 183 3.91 3.90 -17.24
C TYR A 183 3.75 4.82 -16.02
N ASP A 184 3.12 5.99 -16.25
CA ASP A 184 2.87 7.05 -15.26
C ASP A 184 1.69 6.75 -14.29
N TYR A 185 1.17 5.52 -14.27
CA TYR A 185 0.01 5.12 -13.44
C TYR A 185 0.40 4.67 -12.03
N GLU A 186 1.31 5.41 -11.39
CA GLU A 186 1.95 4.94 -10.16
C GLU A 186 0.95 4.68 -9.03
N TYR A 187 0.03 5.62 -8.76
CA TYR A 187 -0.94 5.50 -7.66
C TYR A 187 -1.89 4.32 -7.84
N VAL A 188 -2.51 4.20 -9.01
CA VAL A 188 -3.51 3.16 -9.32
C VAL A 188 -2.86 1.78 -9.27
N CYS A 189 -1.66 1.62 -9.83
CA CYS A 189 -0.91 0.37 -9.75
C CYS A 189 -0.59 -0.01 -8.31
N LEU A 190 -0.14 0.94 -7.47
CA LEU A 190 0.16 0.69 -6.06
C LEU A 190 -1.10 0.28 -5.29
N LYS A 191 -2.23 0.95 -5.53
CA LYS A 191 -3.52 0.63 -4.90
C LYS A 191 -4.03 -0.76 -5.29
N LEU A 192 -3.94 -1.14 -6.57
CA LEU A 192 -4.25 -2.50 -7.01
C LEU A 192 -3.32 -3.53 -6.37
N CYS A 193 -2.02 -3.21 -6.25
CA CYS A 193 -1.08 -4.10 -5.57
C CYS A 193 -1.46 -4.36 -4.11
N LEU A 194 -1.92 -3.31 -3.40
CA LEU A 194 -2.40 -3.40 -2.02
C LEU A 194 -3.68 -4.23 -1.92
N ILE A 195 -4.66 -4.01 -2.82
CA ILE A 195 -5.90 -4.80 -2.87
C ILE A 195 -5.59 -6.29 -3.05
N LEU A 196 -4.72 -6.62 -4.01
CA LEU A 196 -4.30 -7.99 -4.29
C LEU A 196 -3.63 -8.67 -3.08
N LEU A 197 -2.83 -7.93 -2.31
CA LEU A 197 -2.23 -8.47 -1.06
C LEU A 197 -3.26 -8.62 0.06
N GLY A 198 -4.24 -7.73 0.12
CA GLY A 198 -5.37 -7.82 1.05
C GLY A 198 -6.17 -9.10 0.82
N MET A 199 -6.54 -9.36 -0.44
CA MET A 199 -7.27 -10.56 -0.84
C MET A 199 -6.46 -11.85 -0.62
N SER A 200 -5.16 -11.85 -0.93
CA SER A 200 -4.33 -13.04 -0.74
C SER A 200 -4.14 -13.44 0.73
N LYS A 201 -4.34 -12.50 1.67
CA LYS A 201 -4.19 -12.73 3.11
C LYS A 201 -5.30 -13.64 3.67
N GLU A 202 -6.51 -13.58 3.11
CA GLU A 202 -7.65 -14.38 3.56
C GLU A 202 -7.50 -15.85 3.15
N GLU A 203 -6.88 -16.10 2.01
CA GLU A 203 -6.71 -17.46 1.45
C GLU A 203 -5.41 -18.17 1.90
N SER A 204 -4.59 -17.53 2.74
CA SER A 204 -3.24 -18.00 3.14
C SER A 204 -2.25 -18.24 1.98
N ASP A 205 -2.58 -17.74 0.79
CA ASP A 205 -1.76 -17.92 -0.40
C ASP A 205 -0.77 -16.76 -0.60
N ASN A 206 0.49 -17.12 -0.83
CA ASN A 206 1.60 -16.18 -0.86
C ASN A 206 2.15 -15.93 -2.27
N LYS A 207 1.55 -16.51 -3.31
CA LYS A 207 2.03 -16.39 -4.70
C LYS A 207 2.02 -14.95 -5.20
N VAL A 208 1.05 -14.12 -4.78
CA VAL A 208 1.00 -12.69 -5.11
C VAL A 208 2.21 -11.96 -4.51
N SER A 209 2.46 -12.13 -3.22
CA SER A 209 3.61 -11.54 -2.52
C SER A 209 4.95 -11.99 -3.14
N LEU A 210 5.07 -13.27 -3.47
CA LEU A 210 6.26 -13.83 -4.16
C LEU A 210 6.43 -13.25 -5.56
N THR A 211 5.35 -12.95 -6.27
CA THR A 211 5.40 -12.32 -7.60
C THR A 211 6.04 -10.94 -7.52
N TYR A 212 5.67 -10.13 -6.51
CA TYR A 212 6.21 -8.78 -6.34
C TYR A 212 7.71 -8.77 -6.06
N ILE A 213 8.20 -9.75 -5.31
CA ILE A 213 9.62 -9.82 -4.94
C ILE A 213 10.47 -10.42 -6.06
N ASN A 214 9.97 -11.45 -6.73
CA ASN A 214 10.71 -12.12 -7.79
C ASN A 214 10.72 -11.31 -9.10
N ARG A 215 9.86 -10.29 -9.24
CA ARG A 215 9.90 -9.40 -10.39
C ARG A 215 11.04 -8.41 -10.26
N GLU A 216 12.03 -8.58 -11.14
CA GLU A 216 13.19 -7.69 -11.22
C GLU A 216 12.77 -6.22 -11.35
N GLY A 217 13.41 -5.34 -10.57
CA GLY A 217 13.20 -3.90 -10.61
C GLY A 217 11.92 -3.39 -9.93
N PHE A 218 10.92 -4.24 -9.67
CA PHE A 218 9.64 -3.80 -9.11
C PHE A 218 9.79 -3.14 -7.74
N LEU A 219 10.40 -3.84 -6.76
CA LEU A 219 10.60 -3.28 -5.42
C LEU A 219 11.47 -2.02 -5.42
N SER A 220 12.48 -1.96 -6.29
CA SER A 220 13.32 -0.77 -6.44
C SER A 220 12.51 0.43 -6.95
N ARG A 221 11.57 0.20 -7.87
CA ARG A 221 10.67 1.25 -8.36
C ARG A 221 9.70 1.69 -7.27
N VAL A 222 9.10 0.76 -6.53
CA VAL A 222 8.21 1.10 -5.40
C VAL A 222 8.97 1.92 -4.35
N LEU A 223 10.22 1.57 -4.05
CA LEU A 223 11.08 2.34 -3.16
C LEU A 223 11.31 3.77 -3.67
N SER A 224 11.51 3.96 -4.97
CA SER A 224 11.66 5.30 -5.55
C SER A 224 10.37 6.14 -5.45
N SER A 225 9.20 5.51 -5.55
CA SER A 225 7.89 6.18 -5.41
C SER A 225 7.63 6.69 -3.98
N ILE A 226 8.34 6.20 -2.95
CA ILE A 226 8.32 6.84 -1.61
C ILE A 226 8.75 8.30 -1.70
N GLY A 227 9.61 8.66 -2.66
CA GLY A 227 10.10 10.00 -2.88
C GLY A 227 9.18 10.90 -3.71
N SER A 228 8.00 10.42 -4.11
CA SER A 228 7.08 11.18 -4.96
C SER A 228 6.66 12.51 -4.30
N SER A 229 6.37 13.50 -5.16
CA SER A 229 5.71 14.74 -4.76
C SER A 229 4.23 14.55 -4.45
N ASP A 230 3.63 13.50 -5.00
CA ASP A 230 2.27 13.08 -4.67
C ASP A 230 2.32 12.28 -3.35
N ASP A 231 1.66 12.82 -2.32
CA ASP A 231 1.63 12.19 -0.99
C ASP A 231 0.79 10.89 -1.01
N GLY A 232 -0.20 10.75 -1.90
CA GLY A 232 -0.96 9.51 -2.09
C GLY A 232 -0.12 8.38 -2.68
N VAL A 233 0.67 8.68 -3.72
CA VAL A 233 1.66 7.72 -4.29
C VAL A 233 2.68 7.34 -3.24
N SER A 234 3.24 8.32 -2.54
CA SER A 234 4.26 8.10 -1.50
C SER A 234 3.73 7.21 -0.37
N TYR A 235 2.51 7.48 0.11
CA TYR A 235 1.86 6.71 1.17
C TYR A 235 1.59 5.27 0.72
N ALA A 236 0.95 5.08 -0.45
CA ALA A 236 0.64 3.76 -0.98
C ALA A 236 1.90 2.90 -1.21
N ALA A 237 3.00 3.52 -1.64
CA ALA A 237 4.29 2.84 -1.80
C ALA A 237 4.85 2.36 -0.45
N VAL A 238 4.81 3.20 0.58
CA VAL A 238 5.28 2.85 1.93
C VAL A 238 4.40 1.76 2.55
N GLU A 239 3.09 1.87 2.38
CA GLU A 239 2.12 0.88 2.85
C GLU A 239 2.37 -0.48 2.19
N LEU A 240 2.56 -0.51 0.87
CA LEU A 240 2.85 -1.72 0.11
C LEU A 240 4.11 -2.43 0.61
N LEU A 241 5.20 -1.68 0.78
CA LEU A 241 6.46 -2.22 1.30
C LEU A 241 6.30 -2.74 2.74
N THR A 242 5.50 -2.05 3.56
CA THR A 242 5.21 -2.48 4.94
C THR A 242 4.45 -3.80 4.96
N TYR A 243 3.45 -3.96 4.10
CA TYR A 243 2.71 -5.21 3.96
C TYR A 243 3.57 -6.37 3.47
N ILE A 244 4.46 -6.13 2.51
CA ILE A 244 5.40 -7.15 2.02
C ILE A 244 6.31 -7.63 3.16
N VAL A 245 6.91 -6.71 3.91
CA VAL A 245 7.76 -7.01 5.08
C VAL A 245 6.98 -7.77 6.15
N TYR A 246 5.74 -7.36 6.43
CA TYR A 246 4.86 -8.01 7.38
C TYR A 246 4.56 -9.46 6.99
N ASN A 247 4.17 -9.70 5.74
CA ASN A 247 3.82 -11.03 5.24
C ASN A 247 5.02 -11.98 5.31
N PHE A 248 6.22 -11.50 4.97
CA PHE A 248 7.45 -12.27 5.07
C PHE A 248 7.79 -12.66 6.51
N THR A 249 7.70 -11.68 7.42
CA THR A 249 7.98 -11.90 8.83
C THR A 249 6.98 -12.86 9.46
N LYS A 250 5.69 -12.69 9.17
CA LYS A 250 4.62 -13.53 9.73
C LYS A 250 4.72 -14.98 9.25
N ASN A 251 5.03 -15.18 7.97
CA ASN A 251 5.03 -16.50 7.35
C ASN A 251 6.41 -17.16 7.32
N ASN A 252 7.43 -16.53 7.92
CA ASN A 252 8.82 -17.00 7.98
C ASN A 252 9.42 -17.35 6.61
N TYR A 253 9.13 -16.54 5.59
CA TYR A 253 9.68 -16.74 4.26
C TYR A 253 11.13 -16.27 4.15
N GLN A 254 11.92 -17.02 3.39
CA GLN A 254 13.28 -16.64 3.00
C GLN A 254 13.23 -15.93 1.65
N PRO A 255 13.64 -14.66 1.55
CA PRO A 255 13.67 -13.96 0.27
C PRO A 255 14.77 -14.53 -0.64
N THR A 256 14.48 -14.61 -1.94
CA THR A 256 15.44 -15.04 -2.97
C THR A 256 16.49 -13.97 -3.25
N SER A 257 16.10 -12.69 -3.12
CA SER A 257 16.96 -11.53 -3.23
C SER A 257 16.57 -10.50 -2.17
N VAL A 258 17.56 -9.75 -1.69
CA VAL A 258 17.35 -8.69 -0.70
C VAL A 258 17.70 -7.36 -1.35
N LEU A 259 16.74 -6.43 -1.30
CA LEU A 259 16.94 -5.05 -1.71
C LEU A 259 17.54 -4.25 -0.55
N GLU A 260 18.74 -3.71 -0.78
CA GLU A 260 19.37 -2.78 0.15
C GLU A 260 18.81 -1.36 -0.03
N ILE A 261 18.25 -0.83 1.04
CA ILE A 261 17.72 0.53 1.11
C ILE A 261 18.76 1.42 1.77
N GLN A 262 19.24 2.44 1.07
CA GLN A 262 20.18 3.40 1.64
C GLN A 262 19.49 4.25 2.72
N THR A 263 20.09 4.31 3.92
CA THR A 263 19.45 4.97 5.08
C THR A 263 19.34 6.49 4.92
N ASP A 264 20.24 7.13 4.18
CA ASP A 264 20.15 8.56 3.83
C ASP A 264 18.89 8.89 3.03
N VAL A 265 18.53 8.05 2.06
CA VAL A 265 17.31 8.19 1.26
C VAL A 265 16.07 8.20 2.16
N ILE A 266 16.00 7.26 3.10
CA ILE A 266 14.90 7.20 4.09
C ILE A 266 14.88 8.42 5.00
N ILE A 267 16.04 8.89 5.47
CA ILE A 267 16.14 10.09 6.30
C ILE A 267 15.63 11.33 5.55
N ASN A 268 15.93 11.44 4.26
CA ASN A 268 15.46 12.54 3.42
C ASN A 268 13.94 12.53 3.25
N TYR A 269 13.31 11.35 3.22
CA TYR A 269 11.86 11.21 3.08
C TYR A 269 11.08 11.40 4.39
N LEU A 270 11.71 11.23 5.55
CA LEU A 270 11.10 11.57 6.84
C LEU A 270 10.98 13.08 6.95
N ARG A 271 9.78 13.66 6.74
CA ARG A 271 9.53 15.10 6.96
C ARG A 271 9.60 15.44 8.46
N GLN A 272 9.78 16.71 8.81
CA GLN A 272 9.85 17.15 10.22
C GLN A 272 8.50 17.02 10.95
N ASP A 273 7.39 17.04 10.21
CA ASP A 273 6.04 17.00 10.76
C ASP A 273 5.61 15.56 11.08
N CYS A 274 5.30 15.32 12.36
CA CYS A 274 4.82 14.04 12.90
C CYS A 274 3.40 13.70 12.50
N ASP A 275 2.58 14.69 12.19
CA ASP A 275 1.16 14.51 11.89
C ASP A 275 0.93 14.11 10.43
N ASN A 276 2.00 13.98 9.64
CA ASN A 276 1.91 13.46 8.28
C ASN A 276 1.80 11.93 8.28
N GLU A 277 0.73 11.40 7.71
CA GLU A 277 0.47 9.96 7.53
C GLU A 277 1.65 9.26 6.84
N ARG A 278 2.27 9.89 5.84
CA ARG A 278 3.48 9.39 5.16
C ARG A 278 4.62 9.12 6.13
N SER A 279 4.92 10.08 7.00
CA SER A 279 6.02 9.97 7.97
C SER A 279 5.75 8.87 8.99
N THR A 280 4.50 8.74 9.44
CA THR A 280 4.09 7.68 10.38
C THR A 280 4.19 6.29 9.75
N SER A 281 3.70 6.13 8.52
CA SER A 281 3.82 4.87 7.77
C SER A 281 5.28 4.52 7.49
N LEU A 282 6.12 5.50 7.19
CA LEU A 282 7.54 5.27 6.94
C LEU A 282 8.26 4.80 8.21
N LEU A 283 7.93 5.37 9.37
CA LEU A 283 8.43 4.88 10.66
C LEU A 283 7.95 3.45 10.94
N GLN A 284 6.72 3.10 10.57
CA GLN A 284 6.20 1.74 10.71
C GLN A 284 6.97 0.75 9.83
N LEU A 285 7.27 1.11 8.58
CA LEU A 285 8.13 0.31 7.70
C LEU A 285 9.50 0.05 8.34
N ILE A 286 10.15 1.12 8.82
CA ILE A 286 11.47 1.04 9.46
C ILE A 286 11.42 0.15 10.70
N TYR A 287 10.41 0.33 11.56
CA TYR A 287 10.19 -0.52 12.73
C TYR A 287 10.02 -2.00 12.34
N MET A 288 9.26 -2.28 11.28
CA MET A 288 9.04 -3.64 10.80
C MET A 288 10.33 -4.29 10.26
N ILE A 289 11.11 -3.55 9.48
CA ILE A 289 12.43 -4.00 8.97
C ILE A 289 13.37 -4.34 10.14
N PHE A 290 13.40 -3.52 11.19
CA PHE A 290 14.29 -3.80 12.33
C PHE A 290 13.85 -5.00 13.19
N ASN A 291 12.55 -5.30 13.26
CA ASN A 291 12.04 -6.40 14.06
C ASN A 291 11.93 -7.73 13.29
N SER A 292 12.12 -7.74 11.98
CA SER A 292 11.98 -8.95 11.16
C SER A 292 13.13 -9.95 11.28
N GLY A 293 14.23 -9.59 11.97
CA GLY A 293 15.34 -10.50 12.25
C GLY A 293 16.10 -10.98 11.01
N GLY A 294 15.98 -10.29 9.87
CA GLY A 294 16.67 -10.63 8.61
C GLY A 294 15.86 -11.46 7.63
N ASN A 295 14.67 -11.96 8.02
CA ASN A 295 13.77 -12.72 7.15
C ASN A 295 12.89 -11.79 6.29
N THR A 296 13.48 -10.76 5.67
CA THR A 296 12.75 -9.78 4.87
C THR A 296 13.44 -9.45 3.56
N PRO A 297 12.68 -9.19 2.48
CA PRO A 297 13.23 -8.81 1.19
C PRO A 297 13.83 -7.40 1.19
N LEU A 298 13.67 -6.64 2.28
CA LEU A 298 14.19 -5.29 2.45
C LEU A 298 15.15 -5.26 3.64
N VAL A 299 16.33 -4.68 3.46
CA VAL A 299 17.31 -4.42 4.52
C VAL A 299 17.83 -2.98 4.39
N LEU A 300 17.99 -2.28 5.51
CA LEU A 300 18.58 -0.95 5.51
C LEU A 300 20.11 -1.06 5.45
N ASN A 301 20.72 -0.35 4.52
CA ASN A 301 22.16 -0.14 4.44
C ASN A 301 22.50 1.14 5.22
N TYR A 302 23.38 1.00 6.22
CA TYR A 302 23.74 2.06 7.15
C TYR A 302 25.09 2.70 6.84
N ASN A 303 25.77 2.23 5.79
CA ASN A 303 27.07 2.69 5.36
C ASN A 303 26.88 3.77 4.29
N PHE A 304 27.18 5.02 4.64
CA PHE A 304 27.12 6.13 3.67
C PHE A 304 28.24 6.10 2.62
N TYR A 305 29.22 5.20 2.75
CA TYR A 305 30.38 5.12 1.88
C TYR A 305 30.57 3.68 1.37
N THR A 306 30.96 3.55 0.10
CA THR A 306 31.24 2.27 -0.58
C THR A 306 32.43 1.50 -0.01
N ASN A 307 33.34 2.19 0.69
CA ASN A 307 34.44 1.60 1.47
C ASN A 307 34.53 2.28 2.84
N PRO A 308 33.70 1.88 3.81
CA PRO A 308 33.71 2.52 5.12
C PRO A 308 34.88 1.98 5.95
N SER A 309 35.62 2.88 6.61
CA SER A 309 36.47 2.46 7.74
C SER A 309 35.56 1.88 8.84
N GLU A 310 36.05 0.91 9.62
CA GLU A 310 35.26 0.21 10.67
C GLU A 310 34.50 1.17 11.62
N ASN A 311 35.00 2.40 11.78
CA ASN A 311 34.41 3.44 12.63
C ASN A 311 33.26 4.25 11.99
N LEU A 312 33.03 4.15 10.68
CA LEU A 312 32.02 4.93 9.95
C LEU A 312 30.70 4.17 9.69
N ASN A 313 30.66 2.87 10.01
CA ASN A 313 29.53 1.95 9.72
C ASN A 313 28.23 2.24 10.49
N TYR A 314 28.20 3.25 11.35
CA TYR A 314 27.08 3.50 12.27
C TYR A 314 26.44 4.88 12.09
N ASN A 315 26.92 5.67 11.14
CA ASN A 315 26.43 7.03 10.92
C ASN A 315 24.98 7.04 10.42
N GLY A 316 24.57 6.07 9.58
CA GLY A 316 23.18 5.92 9.13
C GLY A 316 22.19 5.75 10.29
N LEU A 317 22.47 4.81 11.19
CA LEU A 317 21.63 4.56 12.37
C LEU A 317 21.58 5.76 13.31
N ARG A 318 22.71 6.44 13.53
CA ARG A 318 22.75 7.65 14.39
C ARG A 318 21.92 8.79 13.79
N ALA A 319 22.07 9.04 12.49
CA ALA A 319 21.32 10.07 11.78
C ALA A 319 19.82 9.74 11.77
N LEU A 320 19.46 8.47 11.58
CA LEU A 320 18.08 8.01 11.66
C LEU A 320 17.48 8.23 13.06
N MET A 321 18.17 7.80 14.13
CA MET A 321 17.71 8.03 15.51
C MET A 321 17.54 9.52 15.81
N PHE A 322 18.46 10.36 15.34
CA PHE A 322 18.35 11.80 15.49
C PHE A 322 17.14 12.37 14.73
N ARG A 323 16.86 11.90 13.51
CA ARG A 323 15.67 12.32 12.75
C ARG A 323 14.38 11.92 13.45
N VAL A 324 14.28 10.69 13.96
CA VAL A 324 13.12 10.24 14.74
C VAL A 324 12.97 11.03 16.04
N GLN A 325 14.09 11.39 16.70
CA GLN A 325 14.05 12.26 17.87
C GLN A 325 13.52 13.65 17.53
N MET A 326 13.95 14.25 16.43
CA MET A 326 13.47 15.57 16.00
C MET A 326 11.95 15.56 15.77
N MET A 327 11.45 14.50 15.14
CA MET A 327 10.01 14.26 14.98
C MET A 327 9.31 14.18 16.35
N LEU A 328 9.75 13.30 17.25
CA LEU A 328 9.15 13.16 18.59
C LEU A 328 9.21 14.45 19.44
N CYS A 329 10.16 15.35 19.15
CA CYS A 329 10.28 16.65 19.81
C CYS A 329 9.48 17.79 19.14
N SER A 330 8.60 17.49 18.19
CA SER A 330 7.69 18.50 17.63
C SER A 330 6.69 18.99 18.68
N ARG A 331 6.51 20.31 18.77
CA ARG A 331 5.61 20.96 19.75
C ARG A 331 4.14 20.88 19.36
N ASP A 332 3.87 20.65 18.08
CA ASP A 332 2.52 20.75 17.51
C ASP A 332 1.74 19.42 17.61
N SER A 333 2.45 18.28 17.75
CA SER A 333 1.80 16.98 17.91
C SER A 333 1.26 16.80 19.34
N LYS A 334 -0.05 16.97 19.53
CA LYS A 334 -0.73 16.79 20.83
C LYS A 334 -0.55 15.39 21.41
N ASN A 335 -0.26 14.39 20.56
CA ASN A 335 0.13 13.05 20.93
C ASN A 335 1.38 12.68 20.12
N GLN A 336 2.54 12.57 20.77
CA GLN A 336 3.72 12.01 20.11
C GLN A 336 3.39 10.61 19.59
N SER A 337 3.74 10.33 18.33
CA SER A 337 3.35 9.07 17.72
C SER A 337 3.93 7.87 18.47
N PRO A 338 3.11 6.89 18.91
CA PRO A 338 3.59 5.64 19.50
C PRO A 338 4.61 4.92 18.60
N THR A 339 4.46 5.08 17.29
CA THR A 339 5.35 4.53 16.25
C THR A 339 6.78 5.07 16.35
N GLY A 340 6.98 6.35 16.65
CA GLY A 340 8.33 6.92 16.82
C GLY A 340 9.08 6.28 17.99
N TRP A 341 8.42 6.13 19.15
CA TRP A 341 9.00 5.48 20.33
C TRP A 341 9.32 3.99 20.11
N LYS A 342 8.42 3.28 19.43
CA LYS A 342 8.62 1.88 19.03
C LYS A 342 9.80 1.75 18.06
N THR A 343 9.94 2.67 17.10
CA THR A 343 11.03 2.70 16.12
C THR A 343 12.38 2.90 16.82
N LEU A 344 12.52 3.89 17.70
CA LEU A 344 13.74 4.09 18.47
C LEU A 344 14.12 2.85 19.31
N SER A 345 13.12 2.21 19.93
CA SER A 345 13.35 0.97 20.69
C SER A 345 13.80 -0.19 19.80
N SER A 346 13.26 -0.30 18.58
CA SER A 346 13.64 -1.34 17.62
C SER A 346 15.06 -1.21 17.12
N ILE A 347 15.57 0.03 16.94
CA ILE A 347 16.98 0.28 16.57
C ILE A 347 17.93 -0.29 17.62
N PHE A 348 17.61 -0.08 18.90
CA PHE A 348 18.37 -0.64 20.01
C PHE A 348 18.32 -2.17 20.05
N LYS A 349 17.14 -2.76 19.85
CA LYS A 349 16.97 -4.22 19.79
C LYS A 349 17.78 -4.82 18.63
N TYR A 350 17.71 -4.21 17.45
CA TYR A 350 18.45 -4.63 16.27
C TYR A 350 19.97 -4.62 16.52
N ALA A 351 20.50 -3.56 17.15
CA ALA A 351 21.91 -3.46 17.49
C ALA A 351 22.39 -4.59 18.43
N ILE A 352 21.54 -5.03 19.37
CA ILE A 352 21.84 -6.15 20.28
C ILE A 352 21.71 -7.48 19.56
N SER A 353 20.51 -7.78 19.06
CA SER A 353 20.11 -9.13 18.65
C SER A 353 20.77 -9.57 17.37
N TYR A 354 21.02 -8.64 16.44
CA TYR A 354 21.47 -8.98 15.10
C TYR A 354 22.96 -8.73 14.87
N LYS A 355 23.47 -7.60 15.36
CA LYS A 355 24.90 -7.27 15.20
C LYS A 355 25.77 -7.75 16.35
N ASN A 356 25.19 -7.95 17.54
CA ASN A 356 25.92 -8.25 18.79
C ASN A 356 27.19 -7.39 18.96
N ASP A 357 27.10 -6.13 18.55
CA ASP A 357 28.25 -5.24 18.44
C ASP A 357 28.28 -4.27 19.65
N PRO A 358 29.18 -4.51 20.62
CA PRO A 358 29.25 -3.67 21.81
C PRO A 358 29.69 -2.23 21.51
N LYS A 359 30.46 -1.98 20.44
CA LYS A 359 30.87 -0.63 20.05
C LYS A 359 29.69 0.15 19.48
N LEU A 360 28.87 -0.49 18.66
CA LEU A 360 27.62 0.09 18.15
C LEU A 360 26.67 0.44 19.30
N VAL A 361 26.41 -0.51 20.21
CA VAL A 361 25.53 -0.30 21.37
C VAL A 361 26.04 0.87 22.24
N ALA A 362 27.35 0.94 22.50
CA ALA A 362 27.95 2.03 23.24
C ALA A 362 27.78 3.38 22.53
N THR A 363 27.95 3.40 21.21
CA THR A 363 27.76 4.59 20.38
C THR A 363 26.31 5.06 20.44
N LEU A 364 25.33 4.19 20.19
CA LEU A 364 23.91 4.57 20.16
C LEU A 364 23.39 5.01 21.53
N THR A 365 23.85 4.41 22.64
CA THR A 365 23.38 4.75 23.99
C THR A 365 23.98 6.02 24.58
N SER A 366 25.12 6.48 24.05
CA SER A 366 25.84 7.66 24.52
C SER A 366 25.48 8.96 23.78
N GLN A 367 24.45 8.93 22.94
CA GLN A 367 24.10 10.10 22.12
C GLN A 367 23.56 11.27 22.97
N PRO A 368 24.06 12.51 22.78
CA PRO A 368 23.63 13.67 23.57
C PRO A 368 22.14 14.02 23.44
N TRP A 369 21.54 13.77 22.27
CA TRP A 369 20.14 14.10 22.00
C TRP A 369 19.17 13.33 22.90
N THR A 370 19.57 12.21 23.50
CA THR A 370 18.72 11.44 24.44
C THR A 370 18.35 12.26 25.67
N HIS A 371 19.26 13.13 26.14
CA HIS A 371 18.97 14.07 27.22
C HIS A 371 17.85 15.05 26.84
N THR A 372 17.94 15.64 25.64
CA THR A 372 16.97 16.59 25.11
C THR A 372 15.60 15.93 24.94
N LEU A 373 15.56 14.73 24.36
CA LEU A 373 14.33 13.96 24.16
C LEU A 373 13.62 13.64 25.49
N ILE A 374 14.37 13.14 26.48
CA ILE A 374 13.81 12.84 27.81
C ILE A 374 13.33 14.13 28.48
N ARG A 375 14.12 15.20 28.44
CA ARG A 375 13.73 16.49 29.03
C ARG A 375 12.45 17.03 28.39
N PHE A 376 12.33 16.95 27.07
CA PHE A 376 11.13 17.35 26.35
C PHE A 376 9.93 16.50 26.77
N GLN A 377 10.08 15.19 26.79
CA GLN A 377 8.96 14.29 27.09
C GLN A 377 8.46 14.40 28.54
N LEU A 378 9.35 14.73 29.49
CA LEU A 378 8.95 14.99 30.88
C LEU A 378 8.15 16.29 31.06
N THR A 379 8.13 17.18 30.06
CA THR A 379 7.24 18.36 30.05
C THR A 379 5.86 18.08 29.44
N GLN A 380 5.66 16.85 28.96
CA GLN A 380 4.44 16.37 28.30
C GLN A 380 3.83 15.20 29.08
N ASN A 381 2.73 14.62 28.58
CA ASN A 381 2.13 13.42 29.16
C ASN A 381 3.05 12.19 28.98
N ILE A 382 3.33 11.51 30.09
CA ILE A 382 4.17 10.29 30.10
C ILE A 382 3.37 9.12 29.52
N THR A 383 3.86 8.54 28.44
CA THR A 383 3.26 7.37 27.77
C THR A 383 3.97 6.06 28.14
N GLN A 384 3.30 4.93 27.95
CA GLN A 384 3.89 3.60 28.19
C GLN A 384 5.03 3.30 27.20
N GLU A 385 4.93 3.78 25.97
CA GLU A 385 5.95 3.64 24.93
C GLU A 385 7.23 4.40 25.30
N PHE A 386 7.11 5.60 25.86
CA PHE A 386 8.25 6.35 26.38
C PHE A 386 8.95 5.60 27.53
N LEU A 387 8.18 5.04 28.48
CA LEU A 387 8.76 4.26 29.57
C LEU A 387 9.47 3.00 29.07
N THR A 388 8.88 2.34 28.07
CA THR A 388 9.48 1.16 27.41
C THR A 388 10.80 1.51 26.72
N PHE A 389 10.82 2.61 25.95
CA PHE A 389 12.04 3.13 25.34
C PHE A 389 13.10 3.45 26.40
N THR A 390 12.72 4.17 27.46
CA THR A 390 13.63 4.59 28.52
C THR A 390 14.23 3.38 29.25
N LYS A 391 13.42 2.36 29.55
CA LYS A 391 13.87 1.09 30.14
C LYS A 391 14.90 0.40 29.24
N ASN A 392 14.62 0.28 27.93
CA ASN A 392 15.53 -0.33 26.97
C ASN A 392 16.86 0.42 26.88
N TRP A 393 16.82 1.75 26.74
CA TRP A 393 17.99 2.60 26.69
C TRP A 393 18.84 2.48 27.98
N LEU A 394 18.22 2.60 29.15
CA LEU A 394 18.92 2.48 30.43
C LEU A 394 19.54 1.11 30.64
N THR A 395 18.86 0.04 30.23
CA THR A 395 19.36 -1.33 30.32
C THR A 395 20.63 -1.49 29.49
N LEU A 396 20.61 -1.00 28.26
CA LEU A 396 21.77 -1.02 27.38
C LEU A 396 22.91 -0.12 27.84
N LEU A 397 22.57 1.05 28.37
CA LEU A 397 23.54 1.97 28.96
C LEU A 397 24.23 1.31 30.17
N LYS A 398 23.47 0.64 31.04
CA LYS A 398 24.01 -0.12 32.19
C LYS A 398 24.98 -1.21 31.72
N ILE A 399 24.62 -1.98 30.69
CA ILE A 399 25.49 -3.01 30.10
C ILE A 399 26.77 -2.38 29.56
N THR A 400 26.65 -1.27 28.82
CA THR A 400 27.78 -0.54 28.23
C THR A 400 28.74 -0.04 29.31
N ILE A 401 28.21 0.57 30.38
CA ILE A 401 29.02 1.08 31.49
C ILE A 401 29.74 -0.06 32.22
N LYS A 402 29.06 -1.19 32.47
CA LYS A 402 29.67 -2.36 33.09
C LYS A 402 30.82 -2.91 32.25
N LYS A 403 30.59 -3.17 30.96
CA LYS A 403 31.64 -3.66 30.05
C LYS A 403 32.83 -2.70 29.96
N ASN A 404 32.60 -1.40 29.87
CA ASN A 404 33.70 -0.43 29.79
C ASN A 404 34.48 -0.28 31.10
N ARG A 405 33.85 -0.52 32.25
CA ARG A 405 34.57 -0.55 33.54
C ARG A 405 35.56 -1.68 33.63
N ASP A 406 35.16 -2.86 33.16
CA ASP A 406 36.01 -4.05 33.19
C ASP A 406 37.27 -3.86 32.34
N VAL A 407 37.21 -3.00 31.30
CA VAL A 407 38.32 -2.76 30.36
C VAL A 407 39.15 -1.50 30.68
N THR A 408 38.53 -0.38 31.06
CA THR A 408 39.19 0.95 31.11
C THR A 408 38.92 1.77 32.37
N LYS A 409 38.23 1.23 33.38
CA LYS A 409 37.87 1.94 34.64
C LYS A 409 37.19 3.30 34.42
N TYR A 410 36.26 3.42 33.46
CA TYR A 410 35.49 4.65 33.27
C TYR A 410 34.49 4.90 34.43
N TYR A 411 34.43 6.15 34.87
CA TYR A 411 33.42 6.68 35.81
C TYR A 411 32.51 7.68 35.10
N ILE A 412 31.22 7.66 35.46
CA ILE A 412 30.26 8.66 34.97
C ILE A 412 30.48 9.94 35.78
N SER A 413 31.02 10.98 35.14
CA SER A 413 31.16 12.29 35.79
C SER A 413 29.81 12.83 36.26
N LYS A 414 29.78 13.44 37.46
CA LYS A 414 28.61 14.18 37.99
C LYS A 414 28.18 15.32 37.05
N HIS A 415 29.07 15.82 36.21
CA HIS A 415 28.79 16.87 35.22
C HIS A 415 28.33 16.33 33.86
N SER A 416 28.32 15.01 33.65
CA SER A 416 27.91 14.40 32.39
C SER A 416 26.41 14.58 32.10
N LEU A 417 26.06 14.63 30.81
CA LEU A 417 24.66 14.63 30.36
C LEU A 417 23.92 13.37 30.81
N ILE A 418 24.60 12.23 30.89
CA ILE A 418 24.04 10.97 31.41
C ILE A 418 23.60 11.16 32.86
N TYR A 419 24.48 11.67 33.74
CA TYR A 419 24.15 11.88 35.14
C TYR A 419 22.99 12.89 35.34
N ARG A 420 22.99 13.97 34.55
CA ARG A 420 21.89 14.95 34.53
C ARG A 420 20.57 14.29 34.12
N THR A 421 20.59 13.46 33.08
CA THR A 421 19.41 12.72 32.60
C THR A 421 18.86 11.75 33.64
N LEU A 422 19.74 10.97 34.30
CA LEU A 422 19.36 10.07 35.39
C LEU A 422 18.74 10.83 36.58
N THR A 423 19.16 12.06 36.82
CA THR A 423 18.59 12.92 37.87
C THR A 423 17.23 13.47 37.47
N LEU A 424 17.05 13.87 36.21
CA LEU A 424 15.74 14.28 35.69
C LEU A 424 14.71 13.16 35.80
N LEU A 425 15.06 11.93 35.38
CA LEU A 425 14.16 10.77 35.47
C LEU A 425 13.78 10.47 36.93
N LYS A 426 14.75 10.48 37.84
CA LYS A 426 14.50 10.22 39.27
C LYS A 426 13.53 11.23 39.91
N ASN A 427 13.60 12.49 39.50
CA ASN A 427 12.79 13.54 40.11
C ASN A 427 11.36 13.57 39.56
N ASN A 428 11.15 13.19 38.29
CA ASN A 428 9.87 13.38 37.60
C ASN A 428 9.01 12.10 37.46
N LEU A 429 9.53 10.91 37.81
CA LEU A 429 8.79 9.65 37.68
C LEU A 429 8.11 9.17 38.98
N ASN A 430 7.89 10.03 39.97
CA ASN A 430 7.35 9.64 41.29
C ASN A 430 5.81 9.68 41.42
N GLY A 431 5.07 9.72 40.31
CA GLY A 431 3.59 9.77 40.30
C GLY A 431 2.90 8.39 40.23
N ASP A 432 1.59 8.36 40.53
CA ASP A 432 0.80 7.11 40.63
C ASP A 432 0.40 6.49 39.27
N ASP A 433 0.28 7.26 38.19
CA ASP A 433 -0.02 6.70 36.87
C ASP A 433 1.13 5.85 36.34
N LEU A 434 0.87 4.68 35.74
CA LEU A 434 1.91 3.74 35.25
C LEU A 434 2.96 3.37 36.31
N LYS A 435 2.54 3.26 37.57
CA LYS A 435 3.41 3.08 38.76
C LYS A 435 4.44 1.98 38.60
N ASP A 436 4.06 0.83 38.06
CA ASP A 436 4.94 -0.33 37.95
C ASP A 436 6.04 -0.10 36.90
N SER A 437 5.68 0.35 35.69
CA SER A 437 6.63 0.73 34.64
C SER A 437 7.60 1.82 35.12
N LYS A 438 7.11 2.83 35.87
CA LYS A 438 7.95 3.89 36.45
C LYS A 438 8.92 3.35 37.49
N LYS A 439 8.47 2.46 38.39
CA LYS A 439 9.33 1.80 39.38
C LYS A 439 10.45 1.01 38.73
N GLU A 440 10.15 0.23 37.68
CA GLU A 440 11.18 -0.54 36.96
C GLU A 440 12.27 0.38 36.38
N VAL A 441 11.89 1.49 35.76
CA VAL A 441 12.83 2.49 35.25
C VAL A 441 13.67 3.08 36.39
N LEU A 442 13.05 3.43 37.51
CA LEU A 442 13.72 4.00 38.68
C LEU A 442 14.72 3.05 39.33
N VAL A 443 14.42 1.73 39.37
CA VAL A 443 15.36 0.70 39.84
C VAL A 443 16.64 0.74 39.00
N ILE A 444 16.51 0.73 37.67
CA ILE A 444 17.68 0.77 36.77
C ILE A 444 18.45 2.10 36.92
N VAL A 445 17.75 3.23 37.07
CA VAL A 445 18.37 4.55 37.30
C VAL A 445 19.22 4.56 38.58
N ASN A 446 18.69 4.01 39.68
CA ASN A 446 19.43 3.93 40.95
C ASN A 446 20.65 3.02 40.82
N ASP A 447 20.49 1.85 40.20
CA ASP A 447 21.61 0.92 39.94
C ASP A 447 22.76 1.58 39.18
N ILE A 448 22.46 2.34 38.11
CA ILE A 448 23.49 3.03 37.31
C ILE A 448 24.17 4.14 38.13
N LYS A 449 23.40 4.88 38.95
CA LYS A 449 23.96 5.93 39.82
C LYS A 449 24.85 5.35 40.91
N GLU A 450 24.47 4.23 41.50
CA GLU A 450 25.28 3.51 42.48
C GLU A 450 26.56 2.95 41.85
N CYS A 451 26.46 2.42 40.63
CA CYS A 451 27.64 2.09 39.85
C CYS A 451 28.55 3.33 39.74
N GLY A 452 28.04 4.49 39.32
CA GLY A 452 28.80 5.73 39.12
C GLY A 452 29.56 6.30 40.34
N ARG A 453 29.26 5.87 41.58
CA ARG A 453 29.97 6.29 42.80
C ARG A 453 31.30 5.56 42.96
N GLY A 454 32.28 5.91 42.13
CA GLY A 454 33.68 5.58 42.39
C GLY A 454 34.40 6.80 42.94
N ARG A 455 34.84 6.68 44.20
CA ARG A 455 35.77 7.54 44.99
C ARG A 455 35.80 9.01 44.57
N ASP A 456 35.10 9.84 45.37
CA ASP A 456 35.37 11.27 45.48
C ASP A 456 36.85 11.53 45.83
#